data_AF-A0A418MV52-F1
#
_entry.id   AF-A0A418MV52-F1
#
_cell.length_a   1.000
_cell.length_b   1.000
_cell.length_c   1.000
_cell.angle_alpha   90.00
_cell.angle_beta   90.00
_cell.angle_gamma   90.00
#
_symmetry.space_group_name_H-M   'P 1'
#
loop_
_entity.id
_entity.type
_entity.pdbx_description
1 polymer ?
#
loop_
_entity_poly.entity_id
_entity_poly.type
_entity_poly.pdbx_seq_one_letter_code
_entity_poly.pdbx_strand_id
1 'polypeptide(L)'
;MIVVSLALILVAAVLLVFGLAGGSSPLLVVSIGASLLAAVALVVGARQAAAGRASASRETAASDSGIPAQHIPPTTASGDSGWRQPPGPPVGPEAGDGAAEAYDDEPAAQEITPEQAVRLAQLSDEVRVVDGRPRFHLVECPHLVGREHEPLRAAEAVELGFSPCAHCTPGTTLLSQSGLR
;
A
#
# COMPACT_ATOMS: atom_id res chain seq x y z
N MET A 1 33.36 4.70 -16.43
CA MET A 1 32.63 4.05 -15.31
C MET A 1 33.58 3.35 -14.35
N ILE A 2 34.46 2.44 -14.82
CA ILE A 2 35.42 1.72 -13.97
C ILE A 2 36.37 2.65 -13.21
N VAL A 3 36.93 3.68 -13.85
CA VAL A 3 37.86 4.64 -13.18
C VAL A 3 37.18 5.40 -12.03
N VAL A 4 35.92 5.79 -12.24
CA VAL A 4 35.11 6.47 -11.23
C VAL A 4 34.78 5.51 -10.08
N SER A 5 34.40 4.27 -10.38
CA SER A 5 34.20 3.24 -9.35
C SER A 5 35.47 2.92 -8.56
N LEU A 6 36.62 2.82 -9.23
CA LEU A 6 37.89 2.48 -8.58
C LEU A 6 38.36 3.61 -7.66
N ALA A 7 38.17 4.86 -8.07
CA ALA A 7 38.42 6.02 -7.22
C ALA A 7 37.49 6.05 -5.98
N LEU A 8 36.20 5.74 -6.15
CA LEU A 8 35.22 5.71 -5.04
C LEU A 8 35.52 4.58 -4.04
N ILE A 9 35.95 3.41 -4.51
CA ILE A 9 36.32 2.28 -3.65
C ILE A 9 37.55 2.61 -2.80
N LEU A 10 38.57 3.25 -3.40
CA LEU A 10 39.77 3.65 -2.66
C LEU A 10 39.48 4.68 -1.57
N VAL A 11 38.63 5.67 -1.87
CA VAL A 11 38.20 6.67 -0.88
C VAL A 11 37.44 6.01 0.28
N ALA A 12 36.54 5.09 -0.02
CA ALA A 12 35.79 4.35 1.01
C ALA A 12 36.70 3.49 1.91
N ALA A 13 37.70 2.82 1.32
CA ALA A 13 38.64 1.98 2.07
C ALA A 13 39.52 2.81 3.03
N VAL A 14 39.98 3.99 2.62
CA VAL A 14 40.77 4.89 3.48
C VAL A 14 39.94 5.40 4.65
N LEU A 15 38.69 5.79 4.40
CA LEU A 15 37.75 6.25 5.45
C LEU A 15 37.43 5.13 6.46
N LEU A 16 37.33 3.89 6.01
CA LEU A 16 37.10 2.71 6.85
C LEU A 16 38.27 2.45 7.82
N VAL A 17 39.50 2.48 7.31
CA VAL A 17 40.71 2.21 8.11
C VAL A 17 40.92 3.28 9.18
N PHE A 18 40.70 4.56 8.85
CA PHE A 18 40.77 5.65 9.82
C PHE A 18 39.67 5.59 10.89
N GLY A 19 38.46 5.14 10.52
CA GLY A 19 37.37 4.92 11.47
C GLY A 19 37.66 3.80 12.45
N LEU A 20 38.27 2.71 11.99
CA LEU A 20 38.57 1.53 12.81
C LEU A 20 39.63 1.81 13.88
N ALA A 21 40.55 2.75 13.64
CA ALA A 21 41.66 3.05 14.54
C ALA A 21 41.33 3.97 15.75
N GLY A 22 40.13 4.59 15.81
CA GLY A 22 39.92 5.82 16.60
C GLY A 22 39.08 5.78 17.91
N GLY A 23 38.33 4.73 18.23
CA GLY A 23 37.70 4.51 19.56
C GLY A 23 36.77 5.60 20.16
N SER A 24 35.45 5.44 20.00
CA SER A 24 34.30 6.06 20.73
C SER A 24 34.01 7.58 20.58
N SER A 25 32.86 7.90 19.95
CA SER A 25 32.41 9.18 19.32
C SER A 25 32.65 9.29 17.80
N PRO A 26 33.86 9.13 17.24
CA PRO A 26 34.04 9.13 15.80
C PRO A 26 33.44 7.87 15.15
N LEU A 27 33.30 6.75 15.88
CA LEU A 27 32.67 5.52 15.36
C LEU A 27 31.18 5.72 15.02
N LEU A 28 30.47 6.53 15.79
CA LEU A 28 29.07 6.88 15.49
C LEU A 28 28.99 7.80 14.27
N VAL A 29 29.86 8.82 14.19
CA VAL A 29 29.92 9.72 13.03
C VAL A 29 30.30 8.95 11.75
N VAL A 30 31.23 7.99 11.84
CA VAL A 30 31.62 7.11 10.73
C VAL A 30 30.50 6.15 10.36
N SER A 31 29.76 5.60 11.32
CA SER A 31 28.60 4.74 11.05
C SER A 31 27.46 5.51 10.36
N ILE A 32 27.15 6.72 10.84
CA ILE A 32 26.18 7.63 10.22
C ILE A 32 26.65 8.01 8.81
N GLY A 33 27.92 8.38 8.64
CA GLY A 33 28.50 8.69 7.34
C GLY A 33 28.46 7.52 6.36
N ALA A 34 28.77 6.30 6.81
CA ALA A 34 28.71 5.09 6.00
C ALA A 34 27.28 4.76 5.55
N SER A 35 26.30 4.92 6.45
CA SER A 35 24.87 4.73 6.12
C SER A 35 24.39 5.74 5.07
N LEU A 36 24.75 7.02 5.21
CA LEU A 36 24.40 8.06 4.24
C LEU A 36 25.02 7.80 2.86
N LEU A 37 26.29 7.37 2.83
CA LEU A 37 26.95 6.99 1.57
C LEU A 37 26.30 5.76 0.92
N ALA A 38 25.90 4.76 1.71
CA ALA A 38 25.18 3.59 1.20
C ALA A 38 23.82 3.98 0.61
N ALA A 39 23.06 4.86 1.27
CA ALA A 39 21.80 5.38 0.76
C ALA A 39 21.98 6.13 -0.58
N VAL A 40 23.00 6.99 -0.68
CA VAL A 40 23.30 7.71 -1.93
C VAL A 40 23.69 6.75 -3.06
N ALA A 41 24.54 5.75 -2.77
CA ALA A 41 24.92 4.74 -3.75
C ALA A 41 23.71 3.93 -4.27
N LEU A 42 22.77 3.60 -3.37
CA LEU A 42 21.55 2.86 -3.70
C LEU A 42 20.61 3.69 -4.58
N VAL A 43 20.43 4.98 -4.26
CA VAL A 43 19.64 5.93 -5.08
C VAL A 43 20.25 6.12 -6.47
N VAL A 44 21.57 6.28 -6.54
CA VAL A 44 22.30 6.45 -7.81
C VAL A 44 22.26 5.17 -8.65
N GLY A 45 22.35 3.99 -8.03
CA GLY A 45 22.18 2.70 -8.69
C GLY A 45 20.75 2.51 -9.23
N ALA A 46 19.73 2.84 -8.43
CA ALA A 46 18.33 2.76 -8.85
C ALA A 46 18.02 3.68 -10.03
N ARG A 47 18.56 4.91 -10.06
CA ARG A 47 18.39 5.86 -11.18
C ARG A 47 19.06 5.37 -12.46
N GLN A 48 20.25 4.78 -12.36
CA GLN A 48 20.93 4.19 -13.52
C GLN A 48 20.19 2.96 -14.05
N ALA A 49 19.66 2.12 -13.16
CA ALA A 49 18.84 0.96 -13.55
C ALA A 49 17.52 1.39 -14.22
N ALA A 50 16.91 2.50 -13.79
CA ALA A 50 15.73 3.08 -14.44
C ALA A 50 16.06 3.66 -15.83
N ALA A 51 17.16 4.40 -15.96
CA ALA A 51 17.61 4.96 -17.24
C ALA A 51 18.03 3.86 -18.25
N GLY A 52 18.65 2.77 -17.78
CA GLY A 52 18.98 1.60 -18.59
C GLY A 52 17.74 0.85 -19.08
N ARG A 53 16.73 0.66 -18.22
CA ARG A 53 15.44 0.05 -18.61
C ARG A 53 14.66 0.87 -19.62
N ALA A 54 14.71 2.20 -19.54
CA ALA A 54 14.11 3.09 -20.54
C ALA A 54 14.77 2.97 -21.92
N SER A 55 16.07 2.65 -21.95
CA SER A 55 16.81 2.41 -23.19
C SER A 55 16.48 1.04 -23.80
N ALA A 56 16.36 0.00 -22.97
CA ALA A 56 15.97 -1.35 -23.40
C ALA A 56 14.51 -1.41 -23.89
N SER A 57 13.59 -0.66 -23.27
CA SER A 57 12.18 -0.61 -23.66
C SER A 57 11.95 0.04 -25.04
N ARG A 58 12.79 1.00 -25.44
CA ARG A 58 12.75 1.58 -26.81
C ARG A 58 13.19 0.60 -27.88
N GLU A 59 14.04 -0.36 -27.55
CA GLU A 59 14.53 -1.38 -28.49
C GLU A 59 13.52 -2.52 -28.68
N THR A 60 12.80 -2.91 -27.62
CA THR A 60 11.70 -3.89 -27.71
C THR A 60 10.44 -3.34 -28.40
N ALA A 61 10.11 -2.05 -28.21
CA ALA A 61 8.93 -1.43 -28.84
C ALA A 61 9.05 -1.27 -30.37
N ALA A 62 10.26 -1.38 -30.94
CA ALA A 62 10.47 -1.35 -32.39
C ALA A 62 10.30 -2.72 -33.07
N SER A 63 10.19 -3.82 -32.30
CA SER A 63 10.14 -5.19 -32.85
C SER A 63 8.80 -5.90 -32.71
N ASP A 64 7.77 -5.29 -32.12
CA ASP A 64 6.44 -5.91 -31.97
C ASP A 64 5.36 -5.14 -32.74
N SER A 65 5.42 -5.25 -34.08
CA SER A 65 4.28 -4.97 -34.96
C SER A 65 3.94 -6.24 -35.73
N GLY A 66 3.39 -7.21 -34.99
CA GLY A 66 2.82 -8.44 -35.55
C GLY A 66 1.47 -8.72 -34.90
N ILE A 67 0.39 -8.28 -35.53
CA ILE A 67 -0.99 -8.52 -35.09
C ILE A 67 -1.31 -10.02 -35.21
N PRO A 68 -1.58 -10.78 -34.14
CA PRO A 68 -2.04 -12.16 -34.28
C PRO A 68 -3.55 -12.17 -34.56
N ALA A 69 -3.93 -12.79 -35.68
CA ALA A 69 -5.32 -13.00 -36.06
C ALA A 69 -6.03 -13.88 -35.01
N GLN A 70 -7.12 -13.35 -34.45
CA GLN A 70 -7.93 -14.01 -33.44
C GLN A 70 -8.67 -15.20 -34.06
N HIS A 71 -8.37 -16.42 -33.63
CA HIS A 71 -9.03 -17.63 -34.09
C HIS A 71 -10.35 -17.82 -33.32
N ILE A 72 -11.48 -17.66 -34.00
CA ILE A 72 -12.82 -17.90 -33.46
C ILE A 72 -13.28 -19.27 -33.99
N PRO A 73 -13.50 -20.28 -33.14
CA PRO A 73 -14.09 -21.54 -33.57
C PRO A 73 -15.60 -21.37 -33.87
N PRO A 74 -16.15 -22.01 -34.92
CA PRO A 74 -17.56 -21.91 -35.23
C PRO A 74 -18.41 -22.69 -34.20
N THR A 75 -19.38 -22.00 -33.60
CA THR A 75 -20.38 -22.60 -32.72
C THR A 75 -21.32 -23.49 -33.53
N THR A 76 -21.03 -24.79 -33.61
CA THR A 76 -22.03 -25.79 -33.99
C THR A 76 -22.78 -26.24 -32.75
N ALA A 77 -24.09 -25.99 -32.76
CA ALA A 77 -25.05 -26.41 -31.75
C ALA A 77 -24.97 -27.92 -31.47
N SER A 78 -24.82 -28.29 -30.20
CA SER A 78 -25.25 -29.57 -29.68
C SER A 78 -25.35 -29.51 -28.16
N GLY A 79 -26.48 -29.93 -27.62
CA GLY A 79 -26.47 -30.70 -26.37
C GLY A 79 -26.59 -29.93 -25.06
N ASP A 80 -27.82 -29.56 -24.70
CA ASP A 80 -28.37 -29.64 -23.35
C ASP A 80 -27.55 -30.41 -22.27
N SER A 81 -27.06 -29.68 -21.26
CA SER A 81 -27.10 -30.13 -19.85
C SER A 81 -26.70 -29.03 -18.85
N GLY A 82 -27.68 -28.62 -18.04
CA GLY A 82 -27.44 -28.45 -16.60
C GLY A 82 -27.01 -27.09 -16.03
N TRP A 83 -27.77 -26.01 -16.23
CA TRP A 83 -27.85 -24.94 -15.22
C TRP A 83 -29.31 -24.52 -15.00
N ARG A 84 -29.98 -25.16 -14.04
CA ARG A 84 -31.16 -24.59 -13.39
C ARG A 84 -30.80 -24.32 -11.94
N GLN A 85 -30.73 -23.04 -11.59
CA GLN A 85 -30.73 -22.59 -10.21
C GLN A 85 -32.20 -22.61 -9.72
N PRO A 86 -32.54 -23.32 -8.63
CA PRO A 86 -33.87 -23.22 -8.05
C PRO A 86 -34.02 -21.87 -7.32
N PRO A 87 -35.22 -21.27 -7.30
CA PRO A 87 -35.46 -19.99 -6.62
C PRO A 87 -35.42 -20.17 -5.10
N GLY A 88 -34.56 -19.41 -4.41
CA GLY A 88 -34.55 -19.31 -2.95
C GLY A 88 -35.69 -18.43 -2.41
N PRO A 89 -36.17 -18.67 -1.18
CA PRO A 89 -37.22 -17.87 -0.54
C PRO A 89 -36.72 -16.47 -0.12
N PRO A 90 -37.61 -15.47 0.08
CA PRO A 90 -37.21 -14.10 0.36
C PRO A 90 -36.58 -13.97 1.75
N VAL A 91 -35.32 -13.54 1.80
CA VAL A 91 -34.63 -13.15 3.03
C VAL A 91 -35.20 -11.81 3.53
N GLY A 92 -35.66 -11.79 4.78
CA GLY A 92 -35.99 -10.57 5.51
C GLY A 92 -34.71 -9.84 5.95
N PRO A 93 -34.82 -8.61 6.51
CA PRO A 93 -33.66 -7.80 6.85
C PRO A 93 -33.00 -8.34 8.13
N GLU A 94 -32.01 -9.23 7.96
CA GLU A 94 -31.08 -9.59 9.01
C GLU A 94 -29.96 -8.53 9.03
N ALA A 95 -29.82 -7.86 10.18
CA ALA A 95 -28.71 -6.98 10.48
C ALA A 95 -27.41 -7.76 10.24
N GLY A 96 -26.59 -7.26 9.30
CA GLY A 96 -25.40 -7.95 8.83
C GLY A 96 -24.35 -8.04 9.93
N ASP A 97 -24.32 -9.17 10.62
CA ASP A 97 -23.16 -9.61 11.40
C ASP A 97 -22.22 -10.36 10.45
N GLY A 98 -21.66 -9.61 9.49
CA GLY A 98 -20.54 -10.05 8.67
C GLY A 98 -19.26 -9.94 9.47
N ALA A 99 -19.15 -10.71 10.56
CA ALA A 99 -17.91 -10.87 11.28
C ALA A 99 -16.96 -11.69 10.39
N ALA A 100 -16.28 -11.00 9.47
CA ALA A 100 -15.04 -11.49 8.90
C ALA A 100 -14.16 -11.99 10.06
N GLU A 101 -13.61 -13.20 9.94
CA GLU A 101 -12.76 -13.83 10.95
C GLU A 101 -11.82 -12.78 11.56
N ALA A 102 -12.11 -12.40 12.81
CA ALA A 102 -11.37 -11.35 13.47
C ALA A 102 -9.94 -11.87 13.66
N TYR A 103 -9.01 -11.33 12.87
CA TYR A 103 -7.60 -11.53 13.13
C TYR A 103 -7.31 -11.17 14.60
N ASP A 104 -6.50 -11.98 15.28
CA ASP A 104 -6.27 -11.90 16.74
C ASP A 104 -5.72 -10.52 17.19
N ASP A 105 -5.15 -9.76 16.25
CA ASP A 105 -4.57 -8.43 16.44
C ASP A 105 -5.49 -7.26 15.99
N GLU A 106 -6.70 -7.55 15.53
CA GLU A 106 -7.61 -6.57 14.95
C GLU A 106 -8.23 -5.64 16.02
N PRO A 107 -8.13 -4.30 15.85
CA PRO A 107 -8.76 -3.37 16.78
C PRO A 107 -10.29 -3.43 16.71
N ALA A 108 -10.90 -3.17 17.87
CA ALA A 108 -12.35 -3.01 17.96
C ALA A 108 -12.84 -1.89 17.02
N ALA A 109 -14.06 -2.04 16.52
CA ALA A 109 -14.75 -0.96 15.83
C ALA A 109 -15.07 0.15 16.85
N GLN A 110 -14.83 1.41 16.47
CA GLN A 110 -15.27 2.55 17.25
C GLN A 110 -16.79 2.62 17.20
N GLU A 111 -17.41 2.71 18.38
CA GLU A 111 -18.84 2.96 18.48
C GLU A 111 -19.16 4.39 18.02
N ILE A 112 -19.97 4.49 16.98
CA ILE A 112 -20.50 5.75 16.46
C ILE A 112 -22.01 5.60 16.24
N THR A 113 -22.75 6.67 16.43
CA THR A 113 -24.20 6.65 16.17
C THR A 113 -24.48 6.59 14.67
N PRO A 114 -25.66 6.10 14.24
CA PRO A 114 -26.03 6.09 12.82
C PRO A 114 -25.95 7.47 12.17
N GLU A 115 -26.31 8.53 12.90
CA GLU A 115 -26.24 9.92 12.41
C GLU A 115 -24.79 10.40 12.25
N GLN A 116 -23.88 9.94 13.12
CA GLN A 116 -22.45 10.18 12.96
C GLN A 116 -21.89 9.44 11.74
N ALA A 117 -22.31 8.20 11.50
CA ALA A 117 -21.92 7.43 10.33
C ALA A 117 -22.38 8.10 9.02
N VAL A 118 -23.62 8.62 8.97
CA VAL A 118 -24.13 9.36 7.80
C VAL A 118 -23.32 10.63 7.52
N ARG A 119 -22.91 11.36 8.56
CA ARG A 119 -22.05 12.55 8.39
C ARG A 119 -20.65 12.16 7.92
N LEU A 120 -20.09 11.08 8.48
CA LEU A 120 -18.78 10.56 8.12
C LEU A 120 -18.76 10.08 6.65
N ALA A 121 -19.86 9.51 6.18
CA ALA A 121 -20.08 9.10 4.79
C ALA A 121 -20.09 10.28 3.79
N GLN A 122 -20.04 11.52 4.25
CA GLN A 122 -20.00 12.72 3.41
C GLN A 122 -18.63 13.43 3.46
N LEU A 123 -17.71 12.97 4.32
CA LEU A 123 -16.41 13.60 4.49
C LEU A 123 -15.44 13.16 3.39
N SER A 124 -14.74 14.13 2.82
CA SER A 124 -13.69 13.92 1.81
C SER A 124 -12.30 13.71 2.43
N ASP A 125 -12.18 13.80 3.76
CA ASP A 125 -10.92 13.58 4.47
C ASP A 125 -10.35 12.19 4.20
N GLU A 126 -9.03 12.10 4.07
CA GLU A 126 -8.36 10.83 3.83
C GLU A 126 -8.14 10.06 5.14
N VAL A 127 -8.53 8.79 5.11
CA VAL A 127 -8.23 7.77 6.11
C VAL A 127 -7.27 6.74 5.51
N ARG A 128 -6.84 5.79 6.32
CA ARG A 128 -5.96 4.69 5.92
C ARG A 128 -6.67 3.35 6.12
N VAL A 129 -6.66 2.50 5.10
CA VAL A 129 -7.18 1.14 5.17
C VAL A 129 -6.04 0.14 4.96
N VAL A 130 -6.16 -1.02 5.60
CA VAL A 130 -5.21 -2.13 5.44
C VAL A 130 -5.93 -3.26 4.70
N ASP A 131 -5.31 -3.80 3.66
CA ASP A 131 -5.90 -4.86 2.84
C ASP A 131 -6.35 -6.07 3.67
N GLY A 132 -7.58 -6.51 3.41
CA GLY A 132 -8.20 -7.63 4.12
C GLY A 132 -8.60 -7.32 5.56
N ARG A 133 -8.43 -6.09 6.06
CA ARG A 133 -8.82 -5.70 7.43
C ARG A 133 -10.05 -4.79 7.39
N PRO A 134 -11.02 -4.98 8.30
CA PRO A 134 -12.31 -4.30 8.24
C PRO A 134 -12.30 -2.88 8.82
N ARG A 135 -11.14 -2.33 9.19
CA ARG A 135 -11.01 -1.04 9.88
C ARG A 135 -10.31 0.00 9.03
N PHE A 136 -10.78 1.23 9.13
CA PHE A 136 -10.03 2.40 8.67
C PHE A 136 -9.47 3.20 9.85
N HIS A 137 -8.35 3.87 9.61
CA HIS A 137 -7.48 4.46 10.60
C HIS A 137 -7.09 5.90 10.24
N LEU A 138 -6.68 6.68 11.25
CA LEU A 138 -5.88 7.89 11.03
C LEU A 138 -4.42 7.52 10.72
N VAL A 139 -3.70 8.43 10.07
CA VAL A 139 -2.30 8.20 9.66
C VAL A 139 -1.37 7.93 10.85
N GLU A 140 -1.65 8.46 12.04
CA GLU A 140 -0.85 8.23 13.24
C GLU A 140 -1.23 6.97 14.04
N CYS A 141 -2.15 6.14 13.54
CA CYS A 141 -2.63 4.97 14.28
C CYS A 141 -1.50 3.94 14.49
N PRO A 142 -1.23 3.49 15.73
CA PRO A 142 -0.20 2.47 16.01
C PRO A 142 -0.44 1.14 15.29
N HIS A 143 -1.68 0.84 14.91
CA HIS A 143 -2.01 -0.39 14.17
C HIS A 143 -1.42 -0.43 12.76
N LEU A 144 -1.08 0.72 12.18
CA LEU A 144 -0.47 0.83 10.85
C LEU A 144 1.03 0.50 10.86
N VAL A 145 1.67 0.42 12.05
CA VAL A 145 3.11 0.20 12.15
C VAL A 145 3.48 -1.19 11.58
N GLY A 146 4.34 -1.19 10.56
CA GLY A 146 4.78 -2.41 9.89
C GLY A 146 3.76 -3.03 8.94
N ARG A 147 2.67 -2.32 8.62
CA ARG A 147 1.63 -2.77 7.68
C ARG A 147 1.60 -1.89 6.43
N GLU A 148 1.33 -2.53 5.30
CA GLU A 148 0.96 -1.82 4.09
C GLU A 148 -0.46 -1.24 4.25
N HIS A 149 -0.64 0.00 3.81
CA HIS A 149 -1.88 0.73 4.02
C HIS A 149 -2.08 1.72 2.87
N GLU A 150 -3.33 1.90 2.47
CA GLU A 150 -3.71 2.73 1.33
C GLU A 150 -4.55 3.93 1.78
N PRO A 151 -4.37 5.10 1.14
CA PRO A 151 -5.25 6.25 1.38
C PRO A 151 -6.62 6.01 0.76
N LEU A 152 -7.67 6.23 1.54
CA LEU A 152 -9.06 6.15 1.09
C LEU A 152 -9.86 7.31 1.66
N ARG A 153 -10.83 7.86 0.92
CA ARG A 153 -11.70 8.91 1.48
C ARG A 153 -12.62 8.33 2.56
N ALA A 154 -12.88 9.08 3.62
CA ALA A 154 -13.77 8.66 4.70
C ALA A 154 -15.17 8.27 4.18
N ALA A 155 -15.72 9.06 3.23
CA ALA A 155 -16.95 8.72 2.53
C ALA A 155 -16.90 7.35 1.87
N GLU A 156 -15.85 7.09 1.10
CA GLU A 156 -15.65 5.85 0.35
C GLU A 156 -15.40 4.66 1.28
N ALA A 157 -14.66 4.84 2.37
CA ALA A 157 -14.44 3.81 3.39
C ALA A 157 -15.77 3.35 4.02
N VAL A 158 -16.66 4.30 4.35
CA VAL A 158 -17.99 3.98 4.91
C VAL A 158 -18.88 3.32 3.86
N GLU A 159 -18.87 3.80 2.61
CA GLU A 159 -19.62 3.19 1.50
C GLU A 159 -19.19 1.74 1.23
N LEU A 160 -17.89 1.44 1.35
CA LEU A 160 -17.33 0.09 1.23
C LEU A 160 -17.52 -0.77 2.48
N GLY A 161 -18.12 -0.23 3.55
CA GLY A 161 -18.44 -0.96 4.77
C GLY A 161 -17.29 -1.11 5.77
N PHE A 162 -16.19 -0.38 5.59
CA PHE A 162 -15.16 -0.30 6.63
C PHE A 162 -15.71 0.44 7.86
N SER A 163 -15.31 0.00 9.04
CA SER A 163 -15.69 0.67 10.28
C SER A 163 -14.51 1.42 10.92
N PRO A 164 -14.76 2.51 11.65
CA PRO A 164 -13.69 3.30 12.27
C PRO A 164 -12.94 2.48 13.33
N CYS A 165 -11.63 2.66 13.44
CA CYS A 165 -10.81 2.02 14.46
C CYS A 165 -11.02 2.63 15.87
N ALA A 166 -11.31 1.81 16.89
CA ALA A 166 -11.45 2.28 18.27
C ALA A 166 -10.16 2.83 18.90
N HIS A 167 -8.98 2.47 18.40
CA HIS A 167 -7.71 2.95 18.95
C HIS A 167 -7.37 4.39 18.55
N CYS A 168 -7.57 4.75 17.28
CA CYS A 168 -7.30 6.11 16.81
C CYS A 168 -8.56 6.98 16.70
N THR A 169 -9.74 6.39 16.90
CA THR A 169 -11.04 7.09 16.93
C THR A 169 -11.25 8.06 15.75
N PRO A 170 -11.08 7.61 14.49
CA PRO A 170 -11.14 8.49 13.33
C PRO A 170 -12.53 9.14 13.17
N GLY A 171 -13.61 8.45 13.54
CA GLY A 171 -14.98 8.98 13.43
C GLY A 171 -15.18 10.25 14.26
N THR A 172 -14.81 10.22 15.55
CA THR A 172 -14.91 11.40 16.43
C THR A 172 -13.96 12.51 15.99
N THR A 173 -12.75 12.13 15.59
CA THR A 173 -11.70 13.09 15.21
C THR A 173 -12.05 13.84 13.92
N LEU A 174 -12.60 13.17 12.92
CA LEU A 174 -12.99 13.81 11.66
C LEU A 174 -14.29 14.63 11.79
N LEU A 175 -15.26 14.13 12.57
CA LEU A 175 -16.50 14.87 12.82
C LEU A 175 -16.28 16.15 13.64
N SER A 176 -15.33 16.15 14.57
CA SER A 176 -14.98 17.37 15.32
C SER A 176 -14.23 18.39 14.46
N GLN A 177 -13.33 17.95 13.57
CA GLN A 177 -12.59 18.83 12.67
C GLN A 177 -13.46 19.44 11.56
N SER A 178 -14.42 18.69 11.02
CA SER A 178 -15.32 19.20 9.98
C SER A 178 -16.26 20.29 10.50
N GLY A 179 -16.65 20.24 11.78
CA GLY A 179 -17.45 21.31 12.41
C GLY A 179 -16.70 22.62 12.68
N LEU A 180 -15.37 22.63 12.56
CA LEU A 180 -14.53 23.83 12.71
C LEU A 180 -14.25 24.54 11.38
N ARG A 181 -14.66 23.96 10.25
CA ARG A 181 -14.45 24.49 8.90
C ARG A 181 -15.71 25.17 8.37
#